data_AF-A0A357KQU2-F1
#
_entry.id   AF-A0A357KQU2-F1
#
_cell.length_a   1.000
_cell.length_b   1.000
_cell.length_c   1.000
_cell.angle_alpha   90.00
_cell.angle_beta   90.00
_cell.angle_gamma   90.00
#
_symmetry.space_group_name_H-M   'P 1'
#
loop_
_entity.id
_entity.type
_entity.pdbx_description
1 polymer ?
#
loop_
_entity_poly.entity_id
_entity_poly.type
_entity_poly.pdbx_seq_one_letter_code
_entity_poly.pdbx_strand_id
1 'polypeptide(L)'
;LNITFTSDRVISLVNTISGSIEAEIPDHLARWTEDFNQPVTFISNCWTDDILSPVTTISDWHSEVERIREFTRVRPNFVKDHLLQKFGIEGSAQTSGWANLEITNPNPALGSIKVANVDLPLSELFSGTWLKDLPISIKANPRGDAKFVRWQGDVSSENPTITITLTSDTNIEAIFEAAL
;
A
#
# COMPACT_ATOMS: atom_id res chain seq x y z
N LEU A 1 1.26 -1.23 -3.84
CA LEU A 1 2.11 -1.20 -2.62
C LEU A 1 2.32 0.23 -2.14
N ASN A 2 2.80 1.14 -3.00
CA ASN A 2 3.26 2.45 -2.53
C ASN A 2 2.16 3.51 -2.30
N ILE A 3 0.94 3.31 -2.85
CA ILE A 3 -0.14 4.32 -2.78
C ILE A 3 -1.39 3.71 -2.15
N THR A 4 -2.16 2.93 -2.90
CA THR A 4 -3.46 2.40 -2.43
C THR A 4 -3.34 1.28 -1.38
N PHE A 5 -2.24 0.54 -1.43
CA PHE A 5 -2.00 -0.66 -0.61
C PHE A 5 -0.84 -0.45 0.37
N THR A 6 -0.67 0.76 0.89
CA THR A 6 0.28 1.01 1.98
C THR A 6 -0.22 0.31 3.24
N SER A 7 0.70 -0.24 4.04
CA SER A 7 0.33 -0.95 5.27
C SER A 7 -0.46 -0.05 6.21
N ASP A 8 -0.07 1.22 6.37
CA ASP A 8 -0.78 2.17 7.23
C ASP A 8 -2.23 2.40 6.82
N ARG A 9 -2.49 2.54 5.52
CA ARG A 9 -3.86 2.72 5.00
C ARG A 9 -4.70 1.48 5.26
N VAL A 10 -4.16 0.30 4.98
CA VAL A 10 -4.89 -0.96 5.18
C VAL A 10 -5.09 -1.24 6.66
N ILE A 11 -4.09 -1.02 7.52
CA ILE A 11 -4.22 -1.13 8.99
C ILE A 11 -5.27 -0.15 9.52
N SER A 12 -5.32 1.07 9.00
CA SER A 12 -6.35 2.06 9.37
C SER A 12 -7.75 1.59 9.00
N LEU A 13 -7.92 0.94 7.85
CA LEU A 13 -9.18 0.32 7.46
C LEU A 13 -9.54 -0.85 8.39
N VAL A 14 -8.59 -1.72 8.71
CA VAL A 14 -8.79 -2.82 9.66
C VAL A 14 -9.21 -2.27 11.03
N ASN A 15 -8.55 -1.23 11.53
CA ASN A 15 -8.94 -0.53 12.77
C ASN A 15 -10.37 -0.01 12.73
N THR A 16 -10.74 0.64 11.63
CA THR A 16 -12.07 1.23 11.46
C THR A 16 -13.15 0.15 11.49
N ILE A 17 -12.95 -0.92 10.74
CA ILE A 17 -13.92 -2.03 10.66
C ILE A 17 -13.97 -2.77 11.99
N SER A 18 -12.82 -3.19 12.54
CA SER A 18 -12.78 -3.95 13.79
C SER A 18 -13.39 -3.17 14.94
N GLY A 19 -13.05 -1.89 15.10
CA GLY A 19 -13.62 -1.04 16.15
C GLY A 19 -15.12 -0.83 16.02
N SER A 20 -15.67 -0.85 14.80
CA SER A 20 -17.12 -0.70 14.59
C SER A 20 -17.95 -1.92 15.00
N ILE A 21 -17.34 -3.11 15.07
CA ILE A 21 -18.03 -4.36 15.39
C ILE A 21 -17.62 -4.96 16.74
N GLU A 22 -16.54 -4.45 17.35
CA GLU A 22 -15.93 -5.00 18.57
C GLU A 22 -16.92 -5.18 19.73
N ALA A 23 -17.81 -4.22 19.93
CA ALA A 23 -18.82 -4.27 21.00
C ALA A 23 -19.85 -5.40 20.82
N GLU A 24 -20.08 -5.85 19.59
CA GLU A 24 -21.03 -6.92 19.25
C GLU A 24 -20.39 -8.31 19.32
N ILE A 25 -19.05 -8.38 19.39
CA ILE A 25 -18.31 -9.65 19.38
C ILE A 25 -18.67 -10.55 20.58
N PRO A 26 -18.79 -10.06 21.83
CA PRO A 26 -19.20 -10.91 22.96
C PRO A 26 -20.55 -11.61 22.72
N ASP A 27 -21.54 -10.89 22.20
CA ASP A 27 -22.87 -11.44 21.93
C ASP A 27 -22.84 -12.42 20.76
N HIS A 28 -22.04 -12.12 19.73
CA HIS A 28 -21.80 -13.05 18.62
C HIS A 28 -21.14 -14.34 19.11
N LEU A 29 -20.13 -14.24 19.97
CA LEU A 29 -19.50 -15.41 20.58
C LEU A 29 -20.50 -16.20 21.43
N ALA A 30 -21.26 -15.55 22.32
CA ALA A 30 -22.25 -16.21 23.15
C ALA A 30 -23.31 -16.97 22.32
N ARG A 31 -23.73 -16.40 21.18
CA ARG A 31 -24.71 -17.01 20.28
C ARG A 31 -24.16 -18.22 19.52
N TRP A 32 -22.94 -18.13 19.00
CA TRP A 32 -22.44 -19.11 18.03
C TRP A 32 -21.40 -20.09 18.62
N THR A 33 -20.88 -19.87 19.84
CA THR A 33 -19.86 -20.76 20.44
C THR A 33 -20.39 -22.17 20.71
N GLU A 34 -21.70 -22.34 20.99
CA GLU A 34 -22.29 -23.68 21.19
C GLU A 34 -22.31 -24.51 19.89
N ASP A 35 -22.40 -23.87 18.72
CA ASP A 35 -22.34 -24.54 17.41
C ASP A 35 -20.91 -25.00 17.07
N PHE A 36 -19.88 -24.32 17.61
CA PHE A 36 -18.46 -24.67 17.43
C PHE A 36 -17.93 -25.68 18.47
N ASN A 37 -18.65 -25.89 19.57
CA ASN A 37 -18.32 -26.90 20.59
C ASN A 37 -18.83 -28.31 20.22
N GLN A 38 -19.51 -28.47 19.08
CA GLN A 38 -19.79 -29.78 18.53
C GLN A 38 -18.53 -30.29 17.81
N PRO A 39 -18.12 -31.56 18.01
CA PRO A 39 -17.06 -32.13 17.20
C PRO A 39 -17.46 -32.00 15.73
N VAL A 40 -16.61 -31.34 14.94
CA VAL A 40 -16.79 -31.16 13.49
C VAL A 40 -16.66 -32.54 12.84
N THR A 41 -17.73 -33.34 12.86
CA THR A 41 -17.72 -34.76 12.45
C THR A 41 -17.80 -34.95 10.93
N PHE A 42 -17.96 -33.88 10.15
CA PHE A 42 -18.26 -33.96 8.71
C PHE A 42 -17.37 -33.12 7.78
N ILE A 43 -16.23 -32.58 8.24
CA ILE A 43 -15.27 -31.93 7.33
C ILE A 43 -14.00 -32.79 7.23
N SER A 44 -14.17 -34.01 6.69
CA SER A 44 -13.10 -34.99 6.46
C SER A 44 -12.24 -34.68 5.21
N ASN A 45 -12.25 -33.45 4.69
CA ASN A 45 -11.46 -33.08 3.52
C ASN A 45 -10.93 -31.63 3.52
N CYS A 46 -10.95 -30.95 4.66
CA CYS A 46 -10.08 -29.79 4.84
C CYS A 46 -8.84 -30.27 5.57
N TRP A 47 -7.69 -30.12 4.91
CA TRP A 47 -6.32 -30.32 5.38
C TRP A 47 -6.16 -30.26 6.91
N THR A 48 -6.26 -31.42 7.55
CA THR A 48 -6.12 -31.61 9.00
C THR A 48 -4.66 -31.49 9.38
N ASP A 49 -4.33 -30.37 10.03
CA ASP A 49 -3.34 -30.23 11.13
C ASP A 49 -3.17 -28.75 11.55
N ASP A 50 -3.76 -27.80 10.81
CA ASP A 50 -3.68 -26.35 11.10
C ASP A 50 -5.05 -25.65 11.06
N ILE A 51 -6.14 -26.42 11.16
CA ILE A 51 -7.52 -25.93 11.05
C ILE A 51 -7.94 -25.27 12.36
N LEU A 52 -7.93 -23.95 12.32
CA LEU A 52 -8.81 -23.04 13.06
C LEU A 52 -8.91 -23.39 14.54
N SER A 53 -7.99 -22.86 15.36
CA SER A 53 -8.35 -22.61 16.76
C SER A 53 -9.64 -21.78 16.70
N PRO A 54 -10.79 -22.33 17.13
CA PRO A 54 -12.04 -21.61 17.00
C PRO A 54 -11.91 -20.30 17.77
N VAL A 55 -12.41 -19.21 17.19
CA VAL A 55 -12.49 -17.93 17.89
C VAL A 55 -13.61 -18.09 18.91
N THR A 56 -13.25 -18.41 20.15
CA THR A 56 -14.21 -18.71 21.24
C THR A 56 -14.28 -17.62 22.28
N THR A 57 -13.26 -16.76 22.33
CA THR A 57 -13.18 -15.63 23.25
C THR A 57 -12.94 -14.32 22.52
N ILE A 58 -13.27 -13.21 23.17
CA ILE A 58 -12.92 -11.88 22.66
C ILE A 58 -11.40 -11.72 22.47
N SER A 59 -10.60 -12.39 23.30
CA SER A 59 -9.14 -12.42 23.18
C SER A 59 -8.68 -13.15 21.91
N ASP A 60 -9.34 -14.25 21.53
CA ASP A 60 -9.07 -14.96 20.28
C ASP A 60 -9.40 -14.05 19.10
N TRP A 61 -10.52 -13.33 19.17
CA TRP A 61 -10.92 -12.40 18.11
C TRP A 61 -9.91 -11.26 17.95
N HIS A 62 -9.42 -10.68 19.05
CA HIS A 62 -8.34 -9.68 19.01
C HIS A 62 -7.07 -10.25 18.37
N SER A 63 -6.75 -11.52 18.66
CA SER A 63 -5.59 -12.20 18.07
C SER A 63 -5.74 -12.38 16.57
N GLU A 64 -6.93 -12.72 16.07
CA GLU A 64 -7.21 -12.79 14.64
C GLU A 64 -7.19 -11.41 13.96
N VAL A 65 -7.70 -10.37 14.63
CA VAL A 65 -7.55 -8.98 14.15
C VAL A 65 -6.07 -8.61 14.04
N GLU A 66 -5.24 -8.99 15.02
CA GLU A 66 -3.79 -8.76 14.97
C GLU A 66 -3.11 -9.56 13.86
N ARG A 67 -3.53 -10.82 13.60
CA ARG A 67 -3.02 -11.58 12.44
C ARG A 67 -3.25 -10.85 11.11
N ILE A 68 -4.41 -10.20 10.95
CA ILE A 68 -4.70 -9.40 9.75
C ILE A 68 -3.77 -8.17 9.67
N ARG A 69 -3.47 -7.52 10.80
CA ARG A 69 -2.49 -6.43 10.84
C ARG A 69 -1.10 -6.91 10.47
N GLU A 70 -0.68 -8.04 11.02
CA GLU A 70 0.63 -8.61 10.74
C GLU A 70 0.77 -9.01 9.28
N PHE A 71 -0.22 -9.70 8.72
CA PHE A 71 -0.29 -9.97 7.28
C PHE A 71 -0.11 -8.67 6.48
N THR A 72 -0.79 -7.59 6.86
CA THR A 72 -0.72 -6.28 6.20
C THR A 72 0.67 -5.64 6.29
N ARG A 73 1.39 -5.81 7.41
CA ARG A 73 2.75 -5.30 7.58
C ARG A 73 3.74 -6.03 6.68
N VAL A 74 3.63 -7.36 6.58
CA VAL A 74 4.64 -8.18 5.87
C VAL A 74 4.33 -8.34 4.37
N ARG A 75 3.06 -8.27 3.97
CA ARG A 75 2.63 -8.53 2.58
C ARG A 75 3.37 -7.73 1.51
N PRO A 76 3.70 -6.43 1.70
CA PRO A 76 4.45 -5.69 0.69
C PRO A 76 5.77 -6.35 0.30
N ASN A 77 6.53 -6.88 1.26
CA ASN A 77 7.80 -7.55 0.98
C ASN A 77 7.58 -8.87 0.23
N PHE A 78 6.63 -9.71 0.66
CA PHE A 78 6.27 -10.92 -0.08
C PHE A 78 5.84 -10.64 -1.53
N VAL A 79 5.09 -9.55 -1.77
CA VAL A 79 4.70 -9.17 -3.14
C VAL A 79 5.92 -8.70 -3.95
N LYS A 80 6.85 -7.96 -3.33
CA LYS A 80 8.10 -7.56 -3.98
C LYS A 80 8.92 -8.78 -4.38
N ASP A 81 9.11 -9.74 -3.48
CA ASP A 81 9.85 -10.98 -3.75
C ASP A 81 9.17 -11.79 -4.86
N HIS A 82 7.84 -11.94 -4.81
CA HIS A 82 7.09 -12.60 -5.88
C HIS A 82 7.28 -11.92 -7.24
N LEU A 83 7.32 -10.59 -7.30
CA LEU A 83 7.56 -9.87 -8.56
C LEU A 83 8.97 -10.16 -9.09
N LEU A 84 9.98 -10.09 -8.21
CA LEU A 84 11.36 -10.35 -8.59
C LEU A 84 11.54 -11.78 -9.11
N GLN A 85 11.02 -12.76 -8.38
CA GLN A 85 11.07 -14.17 -8.78
C GLN A 85 10.29 -14.42 -10.08
N LYS A 86 9.06 -13.90 -10.19
CA LYS A 86 8.19 -14.14 -11.35
C LYS A 86 8.81 -13.67 -12.66
N PHE A 87 9.53 -12.55 -12.62
CA PHE A 87 10.16 -11.97 -13.80
C PHE A 87 11.65 -12.35 -13.94
N GLY A 88 12.17 -13.24 -13.09
CA GLY A 88 13.56 -13.72 -13.17
C GLY A 88 14.60 -12.65 -12.86
N ILE A 89 14.23 -11.67 -12.03
CA ILE A 89 15.02 -10.46 -11.77
C ILE A 89 16.13 -10.73 -10.73
N GLU A 90 16.02 -11.81 -9.96
CA GLU A 90 16.91 -12.17 -8.84
C GLU A 90 18.25 -12.80 -9.28
N GLY A 91 18.45 -13.07 -10.58
CA GLY A 91 19.56 -13.92 -11.07
C GLY A 91 20.56 -13.28 -12.04
N SER A 92 20.37 -12.05 -12.52
CA SER A 92 21.33 -11.40 -13.43
C SER A 92 22.22 -10.43 -12.66
N ALA A 93 23.53 -10.63 -12.74
CA ALA A 93 24.57 -9.98 -11.95
C ALA A 93 24.68 -8.45 -12.06
N GLN A 94 23.75 -7.73 -12.69
CA GLN A 94 23.76 -6.27 -12.74
C GLN A 94 22.32 -5.71 -12.64
N THR A 95 22.21 -4.61 -11.90
CA THR A 95 21.15 -3.58 -11.96
C THR A 95 19.79 -3.79 -11.29
N SER A 96 19.22 -4.99 -11.21
CA SER A 96 17.81 -5.11 -10.81
C SER A 96 17.57 -5.18 -9.30
N GLY A 97 16.89 -4.18 -8.75
CA GLY A 97 16.55 -4.09 -7.33
C GLY A 97 15.53 -3.00 -7.10
N TRP A 98 15.37 -2.55 -5.85
CA TRP A 98 14.42 -1.50 -5.51
C TRP A 98 15.14 -0.17 -5.33
N ALA A 99 14.50 0.94 -5.69
CA ALA A 99 14.94 2.30 -5.44
C ALA A 99 13.79 3.14 -4.86
N ASN A 100 14.12 4.12 -4.03
CA ASN A 100 13.14 5.03 -3.47
C ASN A 100 12.90 6.21 -4.42
N LEU A 101 11.63 6.57 -4.60
CA LEU A 101 11.23 7.80 -5.29
C LEU A 101 10.54 8.71 -4.28
N GLU A 102 11.13 9.86 -4.05
CA GLU A 102 10.56 10.93 -3.26
C GLU A 102 10.02 12.02 -4.18
N ILE A 103 8.79 12.43 -3.94
CA ILE A 103 8.12 13.49 -4.69
C ILE A 103 7.65 14.54 -3.70
N THR A 104 8.19 15.74 -3.83
CA THR A 104 7.77 16.91 -3.06
C THR A 104 6.77 17.73 -3.86
N ASN A 105 5.68 18.14 -3.24
CA ASN A 105 4.70 19.08 -3.75
C ASN A 105 4.46 20.14 -2.67
N PRO A 106 5.24 21.23 -2.64
CA PRO A 106 5.16 22.22 -1.56
C PRO A 106 3.79 22.89 -1.45
N ASN A 107 2.98 22.85 -2.51
CA ASN A 107 1.67 23.49 -2.56
C ASN A 107 0.59 22.49 -3.07
N PRO A 108 0.21 21.48 -2.27
CA PRO A 108 -0.74 20.44 -2.70
C PRO A 108 -2.16 20.97 -2.96
N ALA A 109 -2.46 22.20 -2.55
CA ALA A 109 -3.68 22.92 -2.91
C ALA A 109 -3.73 23.34 -4.39
N LEU A 110 -2.57 23.63 -5.00
CA LEU A 110 -2.46 24.15 -6.37
C LEU A 110 -2.42 23.04 -7.44
N GLY A 111 -2.21 21.79 -7.05
CA GLY A 111 -2.16 20.69 -7.99
C GLY A 111 -2.00 19.32 -7.33
N SER A 112 -2.39 18.29 -8.05
CA SER A 112 -2.17 16.90 -7.68
C SER A 112 -1.13 16.24 -8.58
N ILE A 113 -0.54 15.15 -8.10
CA ILE A 113 0.43 14.36 -8.84
C ILE A 113 -0.11 12.93 -8.98
N LYS A 114 0.08 12.35 -10.16
CA LYS A 114 -0.15 10.93 -10.44
C LYS A 114 1.17 10.22 -10.68
N VAL A 115 1.32 9.02 -10.15
CA VAL A 115 2.42 8.11 -10.46
C VAL A 115 1.83 6.79 -10.93
N ALA A 116 2.30 6.29 -12.07
CA ALA A 116 1.74 5.10 -12.73
C ALA A 116 0.20 5.15 -12.87
N ASN A 117 -0.33 6.32 -13.23
CA ASN A 117 -1.77 6.62 -13.35
C ASN A 117 -2.59 6.52 -12.06
N VAL A 118 -1.95 6.49 -10.89
CA VAL A 118 -2.61 6.54 -9.58
C VAL A 118 -2.34 7.89 -8.92
N ASP A 119 -3.39 8.54 -8.43
CA ASP A 119 -3.26 9.80 -7.68
C ASP A 119 -2.50 9.58 -6.38
N LEU A 120 -1.49 10.41 -6.12
CA LEU A 120 -0.83 10.50 -4.84
C LEU A 120 -1.79 11.08 -3.79
N PRO A 121 -1.67 10.68 -2.52
CA PRO A 121 -2.41 11.35 -1.44
C PRO A 121 -2.06 12.85 -1.41
N LEU A 122 -3.02 13.66 -0.95
CA LEU A 122 -2.79 15.10 -0.76
C LEU A 122 -1.85 15.31 0.43
N SER A 123 -0.55 15.36 0.13
CA SER A 123 0.57 15.53 1.06
C SER A 123 1.66 16.36 0.39
N GLU A 124 2.46 17.05 1.19
CA GLU A 124 3.63 17.79 0.69
C GLU A 124 4.78 16.87 0.29
N LEU A 125 4.88 15.71 0.93
CA LEU A 125 5.90 14.70 0.63
C LEU A 125 5.24 13.35 0.41
N PHE A 126 5.66 12.69 -0.67
CA PHE A 126 5.41 11.30 -0.95
C PHE A 126 6.74 10.55 -1.05
N SER A 127 6.79 9.34 -0.51
CA SER A 127 7.95 8.45 -0.60
C SER A 127 7.45 7.04 -0.91
N GLY A 128 8.11 6.36 -1.86
CA GLY A 128 7.68 5.04 -2.29
C GLY A 128 8.77 4.27 -3.00
N THR A 129 8.79 2.95 -2.79
CA THR A 129 9.81 2.06 -3.34
C THR A 129 9.38 1.44 -4.66
N TRP A 130 10.15 1.65 -5.72
CA TRP A 130 9.85 1.16 -7.06
C TRP A 130 10.95 0.25 -7.59
N LEU A 131 10.59 -0.60 -8.54
CA LEU A 131 11.54 -1.48 -9.18
C LEU A 131 12.44 -0.64 -10.12
N LYS A 132 13.75 -0.82 -9.99
CA LYS A 132 14.73 -0.16 -10.85
C LYS A 132 14.61 -0.62 -12.29
N ASP A 133 15.16 0.20 -13.19
CA ASP A 133 15.29 -0.09 -14.62
C ASP A 133 13.97 -0.27 -15.39
N LEU A 134 12.83 0.01 -14.73
CA LEU A 134 11.53 0.09 -15.36
C LEU A 134 11.06 1.54 -15.51
N PRO A 135 10.47 1.91 -16.66
CA PRO A 135 9.93 3.24 -16.85
C PRO A 135 8.66 3.44 -16.01
N ILE A 136 8.60 4.57 -15.32
CA ILE A 136 7.47 5.01 -14.48
C ILE A 136 6.97 6.34 -15.02
N SER A 137 5.67 6.42 -15.31
CA SER A 137 5.03 7.67 -15.72
C SER A 137 4.62 8.49 -14.50
N ILE A 138 4.97 9.77 -14.49
CA ILE A 138 4.62 10.75 -13.47
C ILE A 138 3.96 11.94 -14.14
N LYS A 139 2.83 12.39 -13.60
CA LYS A 139 2.04 13.48 -14.17
C LYS A 139 1.60 14.47 -13.10
N ALA A 140 1.92 15.74 -13.30
CA ALA A 140 1.40 16.86 -12.54
C ALA A 140 0.08 17.34 -13.18
N ASN A 141 -0.95 17.52 -12.35
CA ASN A 141 -2.25 18.04 -12.75
C ASN A 141 -2.54 19.29 -11.91
N PRO A 142 -2.40 20.50 -12.48
CA PRO A 142 -2.80 21.73 -11.80
C PRO A 142 -4.28 21.71 -11.43
N ARG A 143 -4.65 22.39 -10.35
CA ARG A 143 -6.02 22.51 -9.86
C ARG A 143 -6.50 23.96 -10.02
N GLY A 144 -7.73 24.12 -10.51
CA GLY A 144 -8.34 25.44 -10.68
C GLY A 144 -7.65 26.25 -11.77
N ASP A 145 -7.26 27.46 -11.44
CA ASP A 145 -6.52 28.40 -12.29
C ASP A 145 -5.00 28.25 -12.17
N ALA A 146 -4.49 27.40 -11.26
CA ALA A 146 -3.07 27.17 -11.12
C ALA A 146 -2.42 26.60 -12.39
N LYS A 147 -1.12 26.84 -12.52
CA LYS A 147 -0.28 26.35 -13.61
C LYS A 147 0.85 25.47 -13.06
N PHE A 148 1.11 24.36 -13.75
CA PHE A 148 2.34 23.60 -13.55
C PHE A 148 3.50 24.33 -14.24
N VAL A 149 4.58 24.57 -13.50
CA VAL A 149 5.74 25.30 -13.99
C VAL A 149 6.81 24.32 -14.48
N ARG A 150 7.26 23.41 -13.61
CA ARG A 150 8.32 22.44 -13.90
C ARG A 150 8.44 21.37 -12.82
N TRP A 151 9.10 20.29 -13.20
CA TRP A 151 9.76 19.35 -12.32
C TRP A 151 11.18 19.86 -12.05
N GLN A 152 11.67 19.71 -10.82
CA GLN A 152 13.06 19.99 -10.44
C GLN A 152 13.61 18.92 -9.47
N GLY A 153 14.91 18.97 -9.18
CA GLY A 153 15.62 17.96 -8.39
C GLY A 153 16.48 17.09 -9.29
N ASP A 154 16.47 15.78 -9.07
CA ASP A 154 17.22 14.81 -9.87
C ASP A 154 16.69 14.70 -11.31
N VAL A 155 15.45 15.12 -11.54
CA VAL A 155 14.83 15.22 -12.87
C VAL A 155 14.29 16.64 -13.06
N SER A 156 14.67 17.26 -14.19
CA SER A 156 14.20 18.58 -14.58
C SER A 156 13.43 18.51 -15.89
N SER A 157 12.24 19.11 -15.93
CA SER A 157 11.39 19.13 -17.12
C SER A 157 10.27 20.16 -16.97
N GLU A 158 9.98 20.91 -18.03
CA GLU A 158 8.79 21.78 -18.10
C GLU A 158 7.54 21.02 -18.58
N ASN A 159 7.70 19.76 -19.04
CA ASN A 159 6.57 18.94 -19.43
C ASN A 159 5.85 18.41 -18.17
N PRO A 160 4.53 18.62 -18.00
CA PRO A 160 3.79 18.16 -16.83
C PRO A 160 3.72 16.65 -16.72
N THR A 161 3.90 15.93 -17.82
CA THR A 161 4.02 14.47 -17.84
C THR A 161 5.44 14.08 -18.20
N ILE A 162 6.08 13.30 -17.33
CA ILE A 162 7.42 12.74 -17.53
C ILE A 162 7.37 11.22 -17.39
N THR A 163 8.34 10.57 -18.02
CA THR A 163 8.62 9.14 -17.80
C THR A 163 10.05 9.05 -17.29
N ILE A 164 10.23 8.45 -16.12
CA ILE A 164 11.55 8.30 -15.48
C ILE A 164 11.87 6.82 -15.29
N THR A 165 13.16 6.48 -15.33
CA THR A 165 13.64 5.15 -14.99
C THR A 165 14.58 5.29 -13.80
N LEU A 166 14.25 4.64 -12.68
CA LEU A 166 15.06 4.73 -11.47
C LEU A 166 16.25 3.79 -11.56
N THR A 167 17.46 4.32 -11.36
CA THR A 167 18.71 3.55 -11.23
C THR A 167 19.28 3.62 -9.81
N SER A 168 18.91 4.66 -9.06
CA SER A 168 19.19 4.89 -7.64
C SER A 168 17.98 5.58 -7.00
N ASP A 169 18.05 5.82 -5.69
CA ASP A 169 17.11 6.72 -5.01
C ASP A 169 17.08 8.07 -5.73
N THR A 170 15.88 8.63 -5.88
CA THR A 170 15.61 9.81 -6.71
C THR A 170 14.63 10.72 -5.97
N ASN A 171 14.93 12.01 -5.92
CA ASN A 171 14.08 13.05 -5.38
C ASN A 171 13.70 14.05 -6.48
N ILE A 172 12.40 14.27 -6.64
CA ILE A 172 11.86 15.26 -7.56
C ILE A 172 10.83 16.14 -6.86
N GLU A 173 10.67 17.35 -7.36
CA GLU A 173 9.74 18.33 -6.84
C GLU A 173 8.86 18.88 -7.96
N ALA A 174 7.54 18.94 -7.71
CA ALA A 174 6.59 19.58 -8.61
C ALA A 174 6.36 21.04 -8.22
N ILE A 175 6.64 21.95 -9.14
CA ILE A 175 6.40 23.38 -8.93
C ILE A 175 5.10 23.79 -9.59
N PHE A 176 4.19 24.33 -8.78
CA PHE A 176 2.94 24.95 -9.21
C PHE A 176 2.92 26.43 -8.82
N GLU A 177 2.30 27.25 -9.66
CA GLU A 177 2.05 28.67 -9.40
C GLU A 177 0.54 28.95 -9.53
N ALA A 178 0.01 29.84 -8.69
CA ALA A 178 -1.33 30.38 -8.91
C ALA A 178 -1.32 31.23 -10.20
N ALA A 179 -2.39 31.16 -11.00
CA ALA A 179 -2.54 32.17 -12.04
C ALA A 179 -2.85 33.53 -11.40
N LEU A 180 -2.23 34.57 -11.94
CA LEU A 180 -2.53 35.97 -11.64
C LEU A 180 -3.74 36.45 -12.43
#